data_AF-A0A382IXY3-F1
#
_entry.id   AF-A0A382IXY3-F1
#
_cell.length_a   1.000
_cell.length_b   1.000
_cell.length_c   1.000
_cell.angle_alpha   90.00
_cell.angle_beta   90.00
_cell.angle_gamma   90.00
#
_symmetry.space_group_name_H-M   'P 1'
#
loop_
_entity.id
_entity.type
_entity.pdbx_description
1 polymer ?
#
loop_
_entity_poly.entity_id
_entity_poly.type
_entity_poly.pdbx_seq_one_letter_code
_entity_poly.pdbx_strand_id
1 'polypeptide(L)'
;MKVSFFTQNSSIAGRPIFEAMMNAVRKTDTVVENTLDADVAVIWSLLWHGKMTGNRAVWNEFHKQGKPVVVLEVGGLNRNVTWKVGINGINGRANFCNKENLDEYRPKKLGIKLKPWNLVGENIIICGQHQKSEQWRNLPHIDQYYENRIVEIRNHTDAPILIRDHPRHQRSIHYMNELNLEKKYGVKYTTANHVEGTYDNFDFSIALKNAKLVVSESSNPAMEATINGVAAWTGPESLTYPVSVHP
;
A
#
# COMPACT_ATOMS: atom_id res chain seq x y z
N MET A 1 -4.95 12.92 -27.18
CA MET A 1 -3.68 12.23 -26.81
C MET A 1 -3.79 10.76 -27.16
N LYS A 2 -2.65 10.07 -27.32
CA LYS A 2 -2.55 8.61 -27.44
C LYS A 2 -2.24 8.02 -26.06
N VAL A 3 -3.14 7.23 -25.51
CA VAL A 3 -3.03 6.63 -24.17
C VAL A 3 -2.88 5.13 -24.31
N SER A 4 -1.74 4.60 -23.85
CA SER A 4 -1.40 3.17 -23.94
C SER A 4 -1.73 2.43 -22.65
N PHE A 5 -2.61 1.45 -22.73
CA PHE A 5 -2.96 0.59 -21.60
C PHE A 5 -2.17 -0.72 -21.67
N PHE A 6 -1.35 -0.99 -20.66
CA PHE A 6 -0.50 -2.18 -20.59
C PHE A 6 -1.24 -3.35 -19.93
N THR A 7 -2.36 -3.75 -20.54
CA THR A 7 -3.31 -4.75 -20.04
C THR A 7 -2.68 -6.14 -19.86
N GLN A 8 -1.65 -6.46 -20.65
CA GLN A 8 -0.96 -7.75 -20.58
C GLN A 8 -0.22 -7.98 -19.26
N ASN A 9 0.18 -6.90 -18.58
CA ASN A 9 0.85 -6.96 -17.28
C ASN A 9 -0.13 -6.84 -16.10
N SER A 10 -1.44 -6.86 -16.36
CA SER A 10 -2.46 -6.71 -15.32
C SER A 10 -2.62 -7.95 -14.45
N SER A 11 -2.96 -7.72 -13.19
CA SER A 11 -3.59 -8.76 -12.37
C SER A 11 -5.03 -9.05 -12.85
N ILE A 12 -5.63 -10.15 -12.36
CA ILE A 12 -7.04 -10.46 -12.65
C ILE A 12 -7.97 -9.36 -12.12
N ALA A 13 -7.69 -8.86 -10.91
CA ALA A 13 -8.48 -7.79 -10.28
C ALA A 13 -8.45 -6.47 -11.07
N GLY A 14 -7.41 -6.24 -11.88
CA GLY A 14 -7.27 -5.02 -12.65
C GLY A 14 -8.05 -4.96 -13.95
N ARG A 15 -8.47 -6.11 -14.50
CA ARG A 15 -9.11 -6.17 -15.83
C ARG A 15 -10.39 -5.32 -15.92
N PRO A 16 -11.35 -5.41 -14.97
CA PRO A 16 -12.56 -4.60 -15.06
C PRO A 16 -12.28 -3.10 -14.98
N ILE A 17 -11.20 -2.70 -14.29
CA ILE A 17 -10.83 -1.31 -14.10
C ILE A 17 -10.14 -0.74 -15.34
N PHE A 18 -9.29 -1.55 -15.97
CA PHE A 18 -8.77 -1.25 -17.30
C PHE A 18 -9.89 -1.02 -18.30
N GLU A 19 -10.85 -1.95 -18.41
CA GLU A 19 -11.98 -1.83 -19.33
C GLU A 19 -12.81 -0.56 -19.07
N ALA A 20 -13.14 -0.29 -17.81
CA ALA A 20 -13.88 0.91 -17.42
C ALA A 20 -13.11 2.20 -17.79
N MET A 21 -11.81 2.25 -17.52
CA MET A 21 -10.99 3.42 -17.82
C MET A 21 -10.79 3.60 -19.32
N MET A 22 -10.54 2.53 -20.08
CA MET A 22 -10.44 2.58 -21.54
C MET A 22 -11.73 3.12 -22.16
N ASN A 23 -12.90 2.68 -21.68
CA ASN A 23 -14.20 3.17 -22.15
C ASN A 23 -14.42 4.65 -21.82
N ALA A 24 -13.92 5.13 -20.67
CA ALA A 24 -13.95 6.55 -20.34
C ALA A 24 -13.03 7.36 -21.26
N VAL A 25 -11.78 6.92 -21.45
CA VAL A 25 -10.76 7.62 -22.24
C VAL A 25 -11.11 7.63 -23.74
N ARG A 26 -11.73 6.58 -24.29
CA ARG A 26 -12.20 6.54 -25.69
C ARG A 26 -13.15 7.68 -26.06
N LYS A 27 -13.79 8.32 -25.07
CA LYS A 27 -14.71 9.45 -25.30
C LYS A 27 -13.98 10.74 -25.65
N THR A 28 -12.70 10.87 -25.29
CA THR A 28 -11.92 12.11 -25.44
C THR A 28 -10.60 11.92 -26.18
N ASP A 29 -10.02 10.71 -26.11
CA ASP A 29 -8.65 10.43 -26.53
C ASP A 29 -8.52 9.07 -27.24
N THR A 30 -7.39 8.85 -27.90
CA THR A 30 -7.09 7.60 -28.59
C THR A 30 -6.56 6.57 -27.62
N VAL A 31 -7.26 5.43 -27.50
CA VAL A 31 -6.82 4.28 -26.71
C VAL A 31 -6.03 3.32 -27.60
N VAL A 32 -4.81 3.00 -27.17
CA VAL A 32 -3.98 1.93 -27.71
C VAL A 32 -3.58 0.98 -26.60
N GLU A 33 -3.09 -0.21 -26.94
CA GLU A 33 -2.70 -1.21 -25.96
C GLU A 33 -1.25 -1.64 -26.14
N ASN A 34 -0.55 -1.82 -25.02
CA ASN A 34 0.75 -2.46 -24.93
C ASN A 34 1.85 -1.88 -25.85
N THR A 35 1.76 -0.59 -26.21
CA THR A 35 2.77 0.11 -27.02
C THR A 35 3.48 1.20 -26.23
N LEU A 36 4.79 1.33 -26.46
CA LEU A 36 5.61 2.42 -25.91
C LEU A 36 5.45 3.73 -26.70
N ASP A 37 4.93 3.66 -27.92
CA ASP A 37 4.62 4.82 -28.75
C ASP A 37 3.25 5.41 -28.34
N ALA A 38 3.24 6.16 -27.25
CA ALA A 38 2.08 6.87 -26.73
C ALA A 38 2.50 8.10 -25.90
N ASP A 39 1.56 8.99 -25.63
CA ASP A 39 1.77 10.19 -24.81
C ASP A 39 1.70 9.86 -23.31
N VAL A 40 0.88 8.87 -22.94
CA VAL A 40 0.61 8.45 -21.56
C VAL A 40 0.60 6.92 -21.48
N ALA A 41 1.21 6.37 -20.44
CA ALA A 41 1.05 4.94 -20.09
C ALA A 41 0.03 4.76 -18.97
N VAL A 42 -0.73 3.68 -19.04
CA VAL A 42 -1.60 3.22 -17.96
C VAL A 42 -1.17 1.80 -17.57
N ILE A 43 -0.74 1.62 -16.33
CA ILE A 43 -0.27 0.34 -15.79
C ILE A 43 -1.08 -0.09 -14.56
N TRP A 44 -1.05 -1.38 -14.25
CA TRP A 44 -1.60 -1.92 -13.02
C TRP A 44 -0.51 -2.20 -11.99
N SER A 45 -0.59 -1.49 -10.88
CA SER A 45 0.34 -1.58 -9.73
C SER A 45 1.78 -1.18 -10.05
N LEU A 46 2.52 -0.88 -8.98
CA LEU A 46 3.98 -0.70 -8.97
C LEU A 46 4.71 -1.87 -8.31
N LEU A 47 4.10 -3.05 -8.35
CA LEU A 47 4.73 -4.28 -7.91
C LEU A 47 5.58 -4.87 -9.05
N TRP A 48 6.90 -4.82 -8.92
CA TRP A 48 7.83 -5.38 -9.92
C TRP A 48 8.00 -6.89 -9.79
N HIS A 49 6.87 -7.60 -9.72
CA HIS A 49 6.83 -9.03 -9.49
C HIS A 49 5.60 -9.71 -10.10
N GLY A 50 5.70 -11.01 -10.36
CA GLY A 50 4.63 -11.81 -10.96
C GLY A 50 4.20 -11.26 -12.32
N LYS A 51 2.89 -11.18 -12.57
CA LYS A 51 2.32 -10.65 -13.83
C LYS A 51 2.70 -9.19 -14.10
N MET A 52 2.96 -8.41 -13.05
CA MET A 52 3.27 -6.98 -13.16
C MET A 52 4.76 -6.69 -13.38
N THR A 53 5.63 -7.72 -13.45
CA THR A 53 7.08 -7.54 -13.63
C THR A 53 7.42 -6.67 -14.85
N GLY A 54 6.67 -6.82 -15.95
CA GLY A 54 6.86 -6.03 -17.17
C GLY A 54 6.60 -4.53 -17.02
N ASN A 55 5.85 -4.11 -15.99
CA ASN A 55 5.54 -2.70 -15.78
C ASN A 55 6.77 -1.87 -15.42
N ARG A 56 7.84 -2.46 -14.88
CA ARG A 56 9.07 -1.72 -14.58
C ARG A 56 9.73 -1.14 -15.83
N ALA A 57 9.72 -1.88 -16.93
CA ALA A 57 10.25 -1.40 -18.21
C ALA A 57 9.41 -0.25 -18.76
N VAL A 58 8.08 -0.38 -18.72
CA VAL A 58 7.14 0.67 -19.12
C VAL A 58 7.33 1.93 -18.27
N TRP A 59 7.38 1.77 -16.95
CA TRP A 59 7.59 2.84 -16.00
C TRP A 59 8.86 3.62 -16.30
N ASN A 60 9.98 2.92 -16.47
CA ASN A 60 11.28 3.55 -16.74
C ASN A 60 11.29 4.27 -18.10
N GLU A 61 10.73 3.67 -19.15
CA GLU A 61 10.77 4.25 -20.49
C GLU A 61 9.93 5.52 -20.59
N PHE A 62 8.71 5.53 -20.04
CA PHE A 62 7.87 6.72 -20.06
C PHE A 62 8.49 7.85 -19.22
N HIS A 63 9.02 7.55 -18.02
CA HIS A 63 9.71 8.57 -17.20
C HIS A 63 10.96 9.11 -17.88
N LYS A 64 11.75 8.27 -18.58
CA LYS A 64 12.91 8.70 -19.35
C LYS A 64 12.54 9.70 -20.45
N GLN A 65 11.35 9.53 -21.05
CA GLN A 65 10.82 10.45 -22.05
C GLN A 65 10.10 11.67 -21.44
N GLY A 66 10.05 11.82 -20.10
CA GLY A 66 9.28 12.86 -19.43
C GLY A 66 7.77 12.71 -19.56
N LYS A 67 7.29 11.52 -19.94
CA LYS A 67 5.87 11.21 -20.14
C LYS A 67 5.23 10.65 -18.87
N PRO A 68 3.97 11.01 -18.57
CA PRO A 68 3.30 10.56 -17.36
C PRO A 68 2.90 9.08 -17.44
N VAL A 69 2.89 8.43 -16.28
CA VAL A 69 2.36 7.08 -16.09
C VAL A 69 1.20 7.14 -15.12
N VAL A 70 0.00 6.82 -15.59
CA VAL A 70 -1.15 6.58 -14.72
C VAL A 70 -1.04 5.17 -14.16
N VAL A 71 -1.20 5.06 -12.85
CA VAL A 71 -1.15 3.79 -12.14
C VAL A 71 -2.52 3.50 -11.54
N LEU A 72 -3.06 2.33 -11.91
CA LEU A 72 -4.26 1.75 -11.34
C LEU A 72 -3.88 0.74 -10.25
N GLU A 73 -4.57 0.78 -9.12
CA GLU A 73 -4.27 -0.10 -7.98
C GLU A 73 -5.54 -0.43 -7.18
N VAL A 74 -5.49 -1.55 -6.46
CA VAL A 74 -6.52 -1.91 -5.47
C VAL A 74 -6.68 -0.78 -4.44
N GLY A 75 -7.93 -0.43 -4.14
CA GLY A 75 -8.27 0.56 -3.12
C GLY A 75 -7.84 0.13 -1.72
N GLY A 76 -7.40 1.10 -0.92
CA GLY A 76 -6.96 0.86 0.46
C GLY A 76 -8.04 1.04 1.53
N LEU A 77 -9.28 1.36 1.13
CA LEU A 77 -10.39 1.62 2.05
C LEU A 77 -11.38 0.45 2.03
N ASN A 78 -12.13 0.31 0.92
CA ASN A 78 -13.02 -0.82 0.70
C ASN A 78 -12.47 -1.66 -0.45
N ARG A 79 -11.82 -2.79 -0.12
CA ARG A 79 -11.24 -3.69 -1.12
C ARG A 79 -12.33 -4.22 -2.07
N ASN A 80 -11.99 -4.41 -3.33
CA ASN A 80 -12.89 -4.81 -4.44
C ASN A 80 -14.03 -3.83 -4.77
N VAL A 81 -14.24 -2.79 -3.96
CA VAL A 81 -15.24 -1.74 -4.18
C VAL A 81 -14.57 -0.44 -4.64
N THR A 82 -13.40 -0.14 -4.08
CA THR A 82 -12.64 1.08 -4.35
C THR A 82 -11.32 0.76 -5.02
N TRP A 83 -10.80 1.75 -5.76
CA TRP A 83 -9.56 1.67 -6.54
C TRP A 83 -8.79 2.97 -6.36
N LYS A 84 -7.47 2.92 -6.51
CA LYS A 84 -6.62 4.11 -6.58
C LYS A 84 -6.25 4.36 -8.03
N VAL A 85 -6.27 5.63 -8.42
CA VAL A 85 -5.81 6.11 -9.72
C VAL A 85 -4.88 7.28 -9.44
N GLY A 86 -3.59 7.10 -9.67
CA GLY A 86 -2.57 8.11 -9.40
C GLY A 86 -1.66 8.31 -10.60
N ILE A 87 -1.20 9.54 -10.81
CA ILE A 87 -0.18 9.86 -11.82
C ILE A 87 1.18 9.79 -11.16
N ASN A 88 2.10 9.02 -11.76
CA ASN A 88 3.48 8.81 -11.31
C ASN A 88 3.60 8.31 -9.86
N GLY A 89 2.63 7.51 -9.40
CA GLY A 89 2.64 6.89 -8.08
C GLY A 89 1.28 6.34 -7.67
N ILE A 90 1.22 5.72 -6.49
CA ILE A 90 -0.05 5.26 -5.86
C ILE A 90 -0.19 5.61 -4.37
N ASN A 91 0.80 6.29 -3.79
CA ASN A 91 0.78 6.81 -2.43
C ASN A 91 1.14 8.31 -2.43
N GLY A 92 1.79 8.85 -1.39
CA GLY A 92 2.10 10.28 -1.25
C GLY A 92 2.95 10.88 -2.38
N ARG A 93 3.63 10.04 -3.18
CA ARG A 93 4.35 10.47 -4.39
C ARG A 93 3.47 10.68 -5.62
N ALA A 94 2.24 10.18 -5.60
CA ALA A 94 1.34 10.30 -6.74
C ALA A 94 0.70 11.68 -6.79
N ASN A 95 0.40 12.15 -7.99
CA ASN A 95 -0.58 13.20 -8.18
C ASN A 95 -1.96 12.56 -8.40
N PHE A 96 -2.90 12.79 -7.47
CA PHE A 96 -4.28 12.30 -7.55
C PHE A 96 -5.26 13.31 -8.15
N CYS A 97 -4.77 14.49 -8.58
CA CYS A 97 -5.61 15.57 -9.10
C CYS A 97 -6.77 15.94 -8.16
N ASN A 98 -6.53 15.85 -6.85
CA ASN A 98 -7.54 15.95 -5.80
C ASN A 98 -7.37 17.21 -4.94
N LYS A 99 -7.00 18.34 -5.57
CA LYS A 99 -6.81 19.63 -4.88
C LYS A 99 -8.04 20.54 -4.94
N GLU A 100 -8.91 20.32 -5.92
CA GLU A 100 -10.07 21.17 -6.21
C GLU A 100 -11.30 20.30 -6.47
N ASN A 101 -12.50 20.89 -6.39
CA ASN A 101 -13.79 20.24 -6.67
C ASN A 101 -13.99 18.92 -5.91
N LEU A 102 -13.57 18.91 -4.63
CA LEU A 102 -13.69 17.75 -3.76
C LEU A 102 -15.11 17.62 -3.22
N ASP A 103 -15.65 16.41 -3.31
CA ASP A 103 -16.89 16.04 -2.65
C ASP A 103 -16.60 15.67 -1.18
N GLU A 104 -16.85 16.61 -0.26
CA GLU A 104 -16.67 16.44 1.18
C GLU A 104 -17.51 15.30 1.77
N TYR A 105 -18.61 14.90 1.11
CA TYR A 105 -19.47 13.80 1.54
C TYR A 105 -19.04 12.45 0.97
N ARG A 106 -17.98 12.39 0.17
CA ARG A 106 -17.49 11.13 -0.42
C ARG A 106 -17.17 10.04 0.62
N PRO A 107 -16.57 10.34 1.78
CA PRO A 107 -16.40 9.33 2.83
C PRO A 107 -17.73 8.72 3.28
N LYS A 108 -18.77 9.54 3.46
CA LYS A 108 -20.12 9.08 3.84
C LYS A 108 -20.74 8.18 2.75
N LYS A 109 -20.56 8.53 1.47
CA LYS A 109 -21.02 7.70 0.33
C LYS A 109 -20.32 6.33 0.28
N LEU A 110 -19.12 6.22 0.83
CA LEU A 110 -18.37 4.96 0.95
C LEU A 110 -18.62 4.22 2.27
N GLY A 111 -19.50 4.74 3.14
CA GLY A 111 -19.75 4.17 4.47
C GLY A 111 -18.57 4.31 5.43
N ILE A 112 -17.62 5.21 5.16
CA ILE A 112 -16.42 5.39 5.96
C ILE A 112 -16.71 6.39 7.07
N LYS A 113 -16.47 5.98 8.31
CA LYS A 113 -16.59 6.81 9.50
C LYS A 113 -15.32 6.69 10.34
N LEU A 114 -14.74 7.83 10.69
CA LEU A 114 -13.62 7.89 11.62
C LEU A 114 -14.08 7.50 13.03
N LYS A 115 -13.35 6.60 13.68
CA LYS A 115 -13.53 6.32 15.10
C LYS A 115 -12.74 7.36 15.92
N PRO A 116 -13.18 7.69 17.15
CA PRO A 116 -12.38 8.47 18.07
C PRO A 116 -11.03 7.81 18.33
N TRP A 117 -10.01 8.60 18.62
CA TRP A 117 -8.68 8.09 18.96
C TRP A 117 -8.74 7.17 20.19
N ASN A 118 -8.16 5.99 20.05
CA ASN A 118 -7.97 5.02 21.11
C ASN A 118 -6.53 5.10 21.64
N LEU A 119 -6.39 5.62 22.86
CA LEU A 119 -5.09 5.79 23.51
C LEU A 119 -4.76 4.66 24.49
N VAL A 120 -5.66 3.70 24.70
CA VAL A 120 -5.54 2.64 25.72
C VAL A 120 -5.15 1.28 25.15
N GLY A 121 -4.63 1.23 23.91
CA GLY A 121 -4.16 -0.02 23.31
C GLY A 121 -2.96 -0.63 24.06
N GLU A 122 -2.78 -1.93 23.88
CA GLU A 122 -1.82 -2.73 24.65
C GLU A 122 -0.54 -3.03 23.88
N ASN A 123 -0.59 -3.03 22.54
CA ASN A 123 0.54 -3.45 21.70
C ASN A 123 0.81 -2.53 20.51
N ILE A 124 2.04 -2.59 20.02
CA ILE A 124 2.49 -1.90 18.80
C ILE A 124 2.61 -2.93 17.70
N ILE A 125 1.99 -2.69 16.55
CA ILE A 125 2.06 -3.58 15.39
C ILE A 125 3.02 -2.98 14.36
N ILE A 126 4.07 -3.70 14.00
CA ILE A 126 4.96 -3.33 12.89
C ILE A 126 4.56 -4.15 11.67
N CYS A 127 4.06 -3.48 10.64
CA CYS A 127 3.62 -4.09 9.39
C CYS A 127 4.76 -4.15 8.38
N GLY A 128 4.92 -5.31 7.74
CA GLY A 128 5.78 -5.48 6.58
C GLY A 128 5.13 -5.10 5.25
N GLN A 129 5.94 -5.11 4.20
CA GLN A 129 5.52 -4.82 2.83
C GLN A 129 6.32 -5.66 1.82
N HIS A 130 5.85 -5.70 0.57
CA HIS A 130 6.52 -6.43 -0.48
C HIS A 130 7.77 -5.68 -0.99
N GLN A 131 8.96 -6.24 -0.80
CA GLN A 131 10.24 -5.57 -1.11
C GLN A 131 10.46 -5.28 -2.59
N LYS A 132 9.81 -6.04 -3.48
CA LYS A 132 9.82 -5.77 -4.94
C LYS A 132 8.83 -4.67 -5.38
N SER A 133 8.19 -3.96 -4.46
CA SER A 133 7.36 -2.80 -4.80
C SER A 133 8.24 -1.55 -5.00
N GLU A 134 7.87 -0.67 -5.93
CA GLU A 134 8.48 0.65 -6.08
C GLU A 134 8.38 1.50 -4.80
N GLN A 135 7.35 1.25 -3.99
CA GLN A 135 7.17 1.89 -2.68
C GLN A 135 8.27 1.48 -1.68
N TRP A 136 9.05 0.43 -1.99
CA TRP A 136 10.14 -0.09 -1.16
C TRP A 136 11.54 0.17 -1.74
N ARG A 137 11.65 0.87 -2.87
CA ARG A 137 12.89 1.00 -3.66
C ARG A 137 14.10 1.59 -2.91
N ASN A 138 13.86 2.44 -1.91
CA ASN A 138 14.90 3.13 -1.12
C ASN A 138 14.93 2.68 0.35
N LEU A 139 14.24 1.59 0.67
CA LEU A 139 14.14 1.07 2.02
C LEU A 139 15.09 -0.10 2.20
N PRO A 140 15.55 -0.35 3.43
CA PRO A 140 16.42 -1.48 3.69
C PRO A 140 15.67 -2.80 3.48
N HIS A 141 16.42 -3.90 3.53
CA HIS A 141 15.81 -5.22 3.56
C HIS A 141 14.75 -5.31 4.66
N ILE A 142 13.66 -6.05 4.42
CA ILE A 142 12.49 -6.06 5.33
C ILE A 142 12.86 -6.42 6.77
N ASP A 143 13.84 -7.30 6.96
CA ASP A 143 14.31 -7.68 8.28
C ASP A 143 15.06 -6.56 8.99
N GLN A 144 15.93 -5.85 8.27
CA GLN A 144 16.61 -4.68 8.81
C GLN A 144 15.61 -3.56 9.12
N TYR A 145 14.56 -3.42 8.30
CA TYR A 145 13.46 -2.50 8.62
C TYR A 145 12.79 -2.87 9.94
N TYR A 146 12.46 -4.16 10.16
CA TYR A 146 11.88 -4.59 11.44
C TYR A 146 12.81 -4.32 12.61
N GLU A 147 14.07 -4.72 12.51
CA GLU A 147 15.05 -4.49 13.57
C GLU A 147 15.22 -3.00 13.88
N ASN A 148 15.37 -2.15 12.86
CA ASN A 148 15.48 -0.70 13.04
C ASN A 148 14.25 -0.14 13.78
N ARG A 149 13.04 -0.51 13.36
CA ARG A 149 11.81 -0.05 14.02
C ARG A 149 11.67 -0.58 15.44
N ILE A 150 12.05 -1.83 15.69
CA ILE A 150 12.06 -2.38 17.05
C ILE A 150 13.00 -1.59 17.95
N VAL A 151 14.24 -1.38 17.53
CA VAL A 151 15.24 -0.63 18.30
C VAL A 151 14.77 0.81 18.55
N GLU A 152 14.25 1.47 17.53
CA GLU A 152 13.74 2.84 17.65
C GLU A 152 12.56 2.93 18.64
N ILE A 153 11.60 2.01 18.56
CA ILE A 153 10.47 1.94 19.50
C ILE A 153 10.94 1.68 20.93
N ARG A 154 11.92 0.77 21.11
CA ARG A 154 12.45 0.41 22.43
C ARG A 154 13.17 1.56 23.13
N ASN A 155 13.62 2.58 22.40
CA ASN A 155 14.14 3.80 23.03
C ASN A 155 13.06 4.64 23.72
N HIS A 156 11.77 4.39 23.44
CA HIS A 156 10.65 5.17 23.96
C HIS A 156 9.67 4.36 24.82
N THR A 157 9.61 3.03 24.66
CA THR A 157 8.61 2.20 25.35
C THR A 157 8.93 0.71 25.38
N ASP A 158 8.53 0.06 26.47
CA ASP A 158 8.54 -1.40 26.64
C ASP A 158 7.25 -2.09 26.19
N ALA A 159 6.31 -1.36 25.56
CA ALA A 159 5.05 -1.93 25.09
C ALA A 159 5.28 -3.19 24.22
N PRO A 160 4.44 -4.25 24.36
CA PRO A 160 4.51 -5.43 23.50
C PRO A 160 4.53 -5.06 22.01
N ILE A 161 5.46 -5.66 21.25
CA ILE A 161 5.59 -5.45 19.80
C ILE A 161 5.14 -6.72 19.08
N LEU A 162 4.24 -6.57 18.12
CA LEU A 162 3.79 -7.60 17.19
C LEU A 162 4.34 -7.30 15.79
N ILE A 163 5.14 -8.20 15.24
CA ILE A 163 5.53 -8.13 13.83
C ILE A 163 4.48 -8.84 13.00
N ARG A 164 3.97 -8.15 11.98
CA ARG A 164 2.97 -8.67 11.05
C ARG A 164 3.47 -8.57 9.62
N ASP A 165 3.85 -9.71 9.06
CA ASP A 165 4.32 -9.79 7.68
C ASP A 165 3.24 -9.43 6.67
N HIS A 166 3.69 -8.99 5.49
CA HIS A 166 2.79 -8.77 4.38
C HIS A 166 2.19 -10.11 3.93
N PRO A 167 0.86 -10.22 3.74
CA PRO A 167 0.23 -11.53 3.48
C PRO A 167 0.73 -12.26 2.23
N ARG A 168 1.26 -11.51 1.26
CA ARG A 168 1.85 -12.04 0.01
C ARG A 168 3.38 -12.01 -0.03
N HIS A 169 4.02 -11.60 1.06
CA HIS A 169 5.48 -11.57 1.19
C HIS A 169 5.83 -11.97 2.62
N GLN A 170 5.55 -13.24 2.93
CA GLN A 170 5.85 -13.83 4.23
C GLN A 170 7.32 -14.22 4.28
N ARG A 171 7.96 -14.04 5.43
CA ARG A 171 9.33 -14.54 5.62
C ARG A 171 9.31 -16.06 5.68
N SER A 172 10.34 -16.67 5.08
CA SER A 172 10.50 -18.12 5.19
C SER A 172 11.00 -18.48 6.59
N ILE A 173 10.77 -19.74 7.00
CA ILE A 173 11.17 -20.28 8.31
C ILE A 173 12.67 -20.14 8.58
N HIS A 174 13.50 -20.11 7.52
CA HIS A 174 14.95 -19.96 7.62
C HIS A 174 15.34 -18.60 8.22
N TYR A 175 14.70 -17.51 7.77
CA TYR A 175 14.99 -16.16 8.24
C TYR A 175 14.56 -15.93 9.70
N MET A 176 13.50 -16.59 10.16
CA MET A 176 13.08 -16.53 11.56
C MET A 176 14.15 -17.09 12.50
N ASN A 177 14.91 -18.10 12.05
CA ASN A 177 15.96 -18.73 12.84
C ASN A 177 17.27 -17.92 12.86
N GLU A 178 17.64 -17.28 11.74
CA GLU A 178 18.93 -16.57 11.59
C GLU A 178 18.99 -15.25 12.38
N LEU A 179 17.92 -14.44 12.33
CA LEU A 179 17.87 -13.17 13.06
C LEU A 179 17.21 -13.30 14.44
N ASN A 180 16.31 -14.27 14.59
CA ASN A 180 15.53 -14.56 15.80
C ASN A 180 15.19 -13.32 16.63
N LEU A 181 14.52 -12.34 15.99
CA LEU A 181 14.16 -11.06 16.61
C LEU A 181 13.32 -11.27 17.88
N GLU A 182 12.54 -12.35 17.97
CA GLU A 182 11.80 -12.73 19.17
C GLU A 182 12.75 -12.95 20.36
N LYS A 183 13.77 -13.80 20.20
CA LYS A 183 14.77 -14.04 21.24
C LYS A 183 15.58 -12.77 21.56
N LYS A 184 15.90 -11.95 20.55
CA LYS A 184 16.74 -10.76 20.72
C LYS A 184 16.03 -9.59 21.39
N TYR A 185 14.73 -9.39 21.10
CA TYR A 185 13.99 -8.18 21.47
C TYR A 185 12.64 -8.43 22.18
N GLY A 186 12.29 -9.70 22.43
CA GLY A 186 11.04 -10.07 23.10
C GLY A 186 9.79 -9.71 22.29
N VAL A 187 9.88 -9.74 20.96
CA VAL A 187 8.76 -9.44 20.04
C VAL A 187 8.02 -10.71 19.63
N LYS A 188 6.75 -10.60 19.26
CA LYS A 188 5.96 -11.74 18.76
C LYS A 188 5.66 -11.60 17.28
N TYR A 189 5.51 -12.72 16.59
CA TYR A 189 5.07 -12.77 15.21
C TYR A 189 3.57 -13.07 15.13
N THR A 190 2.87 -12.40 14.24
CA THR A 190 1.47 -12.69 13.92
C THR A 190 1.30 -12.85 12.41
N THR A 191 0.58 -13.90 12.00
CA THR A 191 0.27 -14.16 10.60
C THR A 191 -0.87 -13.26 10.14
N ALA A 192 -0.78 -12.79 8.89
CA ALA A 192 -1.91 -12.17 8.23
C ALA A 192 -2.83 -13.27 7.67
N ASN A 193 -3.89 -13.61 8.41
CA ASN A 193 -4.80 -14.68 8.03
C ASN A 193 -5.82 -14.15 7.03
N HIS A 194 -6.02 -14.91 5.96
CA HIS A 194 -7.02 -14.60 4.94
C HIS A 194 -8.43 -14.76 5.52
N VAL A 195 -9.32 -13.83 5.23
CA VAL A 195 -10.71 -13.90 5.66
C VAL A 195 -11.48 -14.77 4.66
N GLU A 196 -12.01 -15.89 5.15
CA GLU A 196 -12.76 -16.84 4.34
C GLU A 196 -13.91 -16.17 3.57
N GLY A 197 -14.13 -16.58 2.32
CA GLY A 197 -15.15 -16.01 1.44
C GLY A 197 -14.79 -14.65 0.82
N THR A 198 -13.56 -14.15 1.01
CA THR A 198 -13.11 -12.89 0.39
C THR A 198 -12.03 -13.13 -0.67
N TYR A 199 -11.95 -12.26 -1.69
CA TYR A 199 -10.85 -12.35 -2.67
C TYR A 199 -9.49 -11.95 -2.08
N ASP A 200 -9.46 -10.85 -1.31
CA ASP A 200 -8.22 -10.23 -0.86
C ASP A 200 -8.34 -9.48 0.48
N ASN A 201 -9.09 -10.03 1.46
CA ASN A 201 -9.16 -9.44 2.81
C ASN A 201 -8.39 -10.29 3.81
N PHE A 202 -7.83 -9.62 4.82
CA PHE A 202 -7.08 -10.23 5.92
C PHE A 202 -7.58 -9.70 7.26
N ASP A 203 -7.31 -10.45 8.33
CA ASP A 203 -7.77 -10.21 9.70
C ASP A 203 -7.13 -9.00 10.42
N PHE A 204 -6.70 -7.96 9.69
CA PHE A 204 -6.02 -6.81 10.29
C PHE A 204 -6.94 -6.02 11.24
N SER A 205 -8.22 -5.91 10.92
CA SER A 205 -9.22 -5.29 11.80
C SER A 205 -9.35 -5.96 13.18
N ILE A 206 -9.03 -7.25 13.29
CA ILE A 206 -8.96 -7.96 14.58
C ILE A 206 -7.71 -7.52 15.35
N ALA A 207 -6.57 -7.46 14.67
CA ALA A 207 -5.31 -7.00 15.26
C ALA A 207 -5.41 -5.55 15.79
N LEU A 208 -6.15 -4.68 15.10
CA LEU A 208 -6.37 -3.28 15.51
C LEU A 208 -7.11 -3.12 16.85
N LYS A 209 -7.89 -4.11 17.30
CA LYS A 209 -8.70 -3.98 18.53
C LYS A 209 -7.84 -3.68 19.77
N ASN A 210 -6.63 -4.23 19.82
CA ASN A 210 -5.72 -4.12 20.96
C ASN A 210 -4.48 -3.25 20.63
N ALA A 211 -4.44 -2.63 19.45
CA ALA A 211 -3.29 -1.87 19.00
C ALA A 211 -3.33 -0.44 19.58
N LYS A 212 -2.21 0.01 20.17
CA LYS A 212 -1.98 1.43 20.51
C LYS A 212 -1.35 2.21 19.36
N LEU A 213 -0.55 1.52 18.54
CA LEU A 213 0.21 2.13 17.45
C LEU A 213 0.38 1.10 16.34
N VAL A 214 0.23 1.54 15.10
CA VAL A 214 0.60 0.78 13.90
C VAL A 214 1.76 1.47 13.20
N VAL A 215 2.87 0.74 13.05
CA VAL A 215 4.03 1.18 12.27
C VAL A 215 3.95 0.57 10.88
N SER A 216 3.80 1.39 9.86
CA SER A 216 3.67 0.95 8.48
C SER A 216 4.23 2.02 7.56
N GLU A 217 5.28 1.69 6.82
CA GLU A 217 6.03 2.69 6.07
C GLU A 217 5.16 3.47 5.08
N SER A 218 4.43 2.81 4.18
CA SER A 218 3.53 3.50 3.23
C SER A 218 2.34 2.67 2.78
N SER A 219 2.02 1.57 3.47
CA SER A 219 0.94 0.66 3.04
C SER A 219 -0.42 1.00 3.66
N ASN A 220 -1.46 0.35 3.13
CA ASN A 220 -2.84 0.52 3.58
C ASN A 220 -3.08 0.27 5.09
N PRO A 221 -2.33 -0.58 5.81
CA PRO A 221 -2.50 -0.75 7.27
C PRO A 221 -2.47 0.57 8.06
N ALA A 222 -1.65 1.55 7.67
CA ALA A 222 -1.64 2.85 8.34
C ALA A 222 -2.97 3.59 8.19
N MET A 223 -3.56 3.60 6.99
CA MET A 223 -4.87 4.24 6.76
C MET A 223 -5.98 3.51 7.52
N GLU A 224 -5.97 2.18 7.51
CA GLU A 224 -6.97 1.37 8.23
C GLU A 224 -6.88 1.61 9.74
N ALA A 225 -5.66 1.71 10.29
CA ALA A 225 -5.42 2.04 11.70
C ALA A 225 -6.00 3.42 12.06
N THR A 226 -5.62 4.46 11.32
CA THR A 226 -6.07 5.83 11.59
C THR A 226 -7.58 5.99 11.48
N ILE A 227 -8.22 5.37 10.48
CA ILE A 227 -9.69 5.38 10.35
C ILE A 227 -10.35 4.71 11.56
N ASN A 228 -9.72 3.67 12.11
CA ASN A 228 -10.19 2.97 13.30
C ASN A 228 -9.76 3.62 14.61
N GLY A 229 -9.20 4.82 14.59
CA GLY A 229 -8.79 5.56 15.78
C GLY A 229 -7.49 5.06 16.42
N VAL A 230 -6.72 4.21 15.73
CA VAL A 230 -5.40 3.77 16.20
C VAL A 230 -4.35 4.69 15.60
N ALA A 231 -3.42 5.19 16.42
CA ALA A 231 -2.30 6.01 15.94
C ALA A 231 -1.47 5.22 14.90
N ALA A 232 -0.95 5.91 13.90
CA ALA A 232 -0.08 5.32 12.90
C ALA A 232 1.26 6.06 12.86
N TRP A 233 2.36 5.34 12.70
CA TRP A 233 3.67 5.89 12.38
C TRP A 233 4.08 5.41 10.99
N THR A 234 4.35 6.36 10.11
CA THR A 234 4.62 6.09 8.70
C THR A 234 5.85 6.82 8.19
N GLY A 235 6.33 6.40 7.01
CA GLY A 235 7.31 7.14 6.24
C GLY A 235 6.68 8.27 5.41
N PRO A 236 7.51 9.19 4.89
CA PRO A 236 7.04 10.40 4.20
C PRO A 236 6.26 10.13 2.91
N GLU A 237 6.41 8.96 2.30
CA GLU A 237 5.68 8.59 1.08
C GLU A 237 4.29 7.99 1.36
N SER A 238 3.87 7.89 2.62
CA SER A 238 2.54 7.39 2.99
C SER A 238 1.44 8.43 2.75
N LEU A 239 0.24 7.96 2.36
CA LEU A 239 -0.96 8.82 2.36
C LEU A 239 -1.40 9.22 3.78
N THR A 240 -1.00 8.44 4.78
CA THR A 240 -1.30 8.70 6.20
C THR A 240 -0.29 9.65 6.84
N TYR A 241 0.81 10.00 6.15
CA TYR A 241 1.87 10.83 6.71
C TYR A 241 1.39 12.14 7.37
N PRO A 242 0.44 12.91 6.79
CA PRO A 242 -0.03 14.16 7.39
C PRO A 242 -0.72 14.03 8.76
N VAL A 243 -1.13 12.81 9.13
CA VAL A 243 -1.82 12.51 10.40
C VAL A 243 -1.10 11.44 11.21
N SER A 244 0.11 11.04 10.79
CA SER A 244 0.90 10.07 11.54
C SER A 244 1.70 10.71 12.67
N VAL A 245 2.00 9.91 13.67
CA VAL A 245 2.96 10.26 14.72
C VAL A 245 4.36 9.94 14.23
N HIS A 246 5.32 10.76 14.65
CA HIS A 246 6.74 10.58 14.39
C HIS A 246 7.49 10.76 15.71
N PRO A 247 8.59 10.03 15.93
CA PRO A 247 9.48 10.26 17.06
C PRO A 247 10.09 11.67 17.04
#